data_AF-A0A1E5T141-F1
#
_entry.id   AF-A0A1E5T141-F1
#
_cell.length_a   1.000
_cell.length_b   1.000
_cell.length_c   1.000
_cell.angle_alpha   90.00
_cell.angle_beta   90.00
_cell.angle_gamma   90.00
#
_symmetry.space_group_name_H-M   'P 1'
#
loop_
_entity.id
_entity.type
_entity.pdbx_description
1 polymer ?
#
loop_
_entity_poly.entity_id
_entity_poly.type
_entity_poly.pdbx_seq_one_letter_code
_entity_poly.pdbx_strand_id
1 'polypeptide(L)'
;MLVKNEFEGYSVEELEVKKKKFMRLQVTLMSFAVLISLAVGIYSYVIGSSQGYTLIPIVLIVGFGYPLWAFGNLRRNAQREIDSRS
;
A
#
# COMPACT_ATOMS: atom_id res chain seq x y z
N MET A 1 -18.64 11.60 17.45
CA MET A 1 -19.18 11.34 16.10
C MET A 1 -18.91 9.90 15.77
N LEU A 2 -19.94 9.06 15.66
CA LEU A 2 -19.79 7.70 15.13
C LEU A 2 -19.36 7.86 13.67
N VAL A 3 -18.10 7.58 13.38
CA VAL A 3 -17.59 7.51 12.01
C VAL A 3 -18.42 6.44 11.32
N LYS A 4 -19.40 6.85 10.50
CA LYS A 4 -20.21 5.96 9.66
C LYS A 4 -19.24 4.99 8.99
N ASN A 5 -19.38 3.69 9.21
CA ASN A 5 -18.45 2.75 8.59
C ASN A 5 -18.63 2.90 7.08
N GLU A 6 -17.55 3.26 6.36
CA GLU A 6 -17.57 3.49 4.90
C GLU A 6 -18.07 2.24 4.12
N PHE A 7 -18.15 1.12 4.85
CA PHE A 7 -18.48 -0.21 4.42
C PHE A 7 -19.91 -0.67 4.78
N GLU A 8 -20.67 0.10 5.58
CA GLU A 8 -22.02 -0.26 6.06
C GLU A 8 -23.03 -0.52 4.91
N GLY A 9 -22.88 0.15 3.78
CA GLY A 9 -23.79 0.03 2.63
C GLY A 9 -23.46 -1.07 1.62
N TYR A 10 -22.35 -1.79 1.78
CA TYR A 10 -21.91 -2.82 0.83
C TYR A 10 -22.34 -4.22 1.26
N SER A 11 -22.60 -5.11 0.31
CA SER A 11 -22.79 -6.54 0.60
C SER A 11 -21.46 -7.20 1.02
N VAL A 12 -21.52 -8.36 1.68
CA VAL A 12 -20.32 -9.12 2.07
C VAL A 12 -19.45 -9.47 0.84
N GLU A 13 -20.08 -9.86 -0.27
CA GLU A 13 -19.39 -10.17 -1.52
C GLU A 13 -18.69 -8.93 -2.11
N GLU A 14 -19.34 -7.76 -2.07
CA GLU A 14 -18.73 -6.50 -2.52
C GLU A 14 -17.54 -6.09 -1.64
N LEU A 15 -17.63 -6.33 -0.33
CA LEU A 15 -16.55 -6.09 0.63
C LEU A 15 -15.35 -6.98 0.35
N GLU A 16 -15.55 -8.26 0.03
CA GLU A 16 -14.46 -9.17 -0.33
C GLU A 16 -13.75 -8.76 -1.62
N VAL A 17 -14.52 -8.39 -2.66
CA VAL A 17 -13.97 -7.90 -3.93
C VAL A 17 -13.13 -6.63 -3.70
N LYS A 18 -13.65 -5.69 -2.90
CA LYS A 18 -12.91 -4.47 -2.54
C LYS A 18 -11.65 -4.77 -1.72
N LYS A 19 -11.72 -5.67 -0.74
CA LYS A 19 -10.56 -6.12 0.06
C LYS A 19 -9.45 -6.65 -0.84
N LYS A 20 -9.80 -7.49 -1.82
CA LYS A 20 -8.86 -8.04 -2.80
C LYS A 20 -8.26 -6.95 -3.70
N LYS A 21 -9.08 -5.98 -4.14
CA LYS A 21 -8.62 -4.82 -4.92
C LYS A 21 -7.63 -3.96 -4.14
N PHE A 22 -7.90 -3.66 -2.88
CA PHE A 22 -6.98 -2.89 -2.02
C PHE A 22 -5.68 -3.65 -1.75
N MET A 23 -5.75 -4.96 -1.55
CA MET A 23 -4.53 -5.78 -1.43
C MET A 23 -3.70 -5.74 -2.71
N ARG A 24 -4.33 -5.83 -3.89
CA ARG A 24 -3.63 -5.72 -5.16
C ARG A 24 -2.98 -4.34 -5.32
N LEU A 25 -3.70 -3.25 -5.03
CA LEU A 25 -3.16 -1.88 -5.08
C LEU A 25 -1.97 -1.69 -4.14
N GLN A 26 -2.09 -2.17 -2.90
CA GLN A 26 -1.04 -2.13 -1.91
C GLN A 26 0.24 -2.81 -2.42
N VAL A 27 0.11 -4.05 -2.93
CA VAL A 27 1.24 -4.81 -3.48
C VAL A 27 1.82 -4.12 -4.71
N THR A 28 0.97 -3.61 -5.63
CA THR A 28 1.44 -2.91 -6.82
C THR A 28 2.30 -1.70 -6.47
N LEU A 29 1.87 -0.86 -5.53
CA LEU A 29 2.61 0.33 -5.12
C LEU A 29 3.94 -0.02 -4.43
N MET A 30 3.92 -1.03 -3.55
CA MET A 30 5.14 -1.52 -2.90
C MET A 30 6.14 -2.07 -3.94
N SER A 31 5.67 -2.83 -4.93
CA SER A 31 6.50 -3.34 -6.02
C SER A 31 7.12 -2.22 -6.85
N PHE A 32 6.37 -1.15 -7.15
CA PHE A 32 6.91 0.02 -7.84
C PHE A 32 8.02 0.69 -7.04
N ALA A 33 7.88 0.81 -5.72
CA ALA A 33 8.91 1.39 -4.86
C ALA A 33 10.22 0.59 -4.92
N VAL A 34 10.14 -0.74 -4.97
CA VAL A 34 11.31 -1.62 -5.15
C VAL A 34 11.96 -1.41 -6.52
N LEU A 35 11.16 -1.35 -7.59
CA LEU A 35 11.67 -1.12 -8.94
C LEU A 35 12.37 0.24 -9.08
N ILE A 36 11.78 1.30 -8.51
CA ILE A 36 12.38 2.64 -8.52
C ILE A 36 13.69 2.63 -7.73
N SER A 37 13.72 1.98 -6.57
CA SER A 37 14.93 1.87 -5.74
C SER A 37 16.06 1.15 -6.49
N LEU A 38 15.74 0.08 -7.23
CA LEU A 38 16.69 -0.61 -8.11
C LEU A 38 17.19 0.31 -9.23
N ALA A 39 16.29 1.02 -9.91
CA ALA A 39 16.65 1.95 -10.97
C ALA A 39 17.58 3.07 -10.47
N VAL A 40 17.28 3.64 -9.30
CA VAL A 40 18.14 4.65 -8.64
C VAL A 40 19.51 4.07 -8.29
N GLY A 41 19.56 2.84 -7.77
CA GLY A 41 20.81 2.17 -7.45
C GLY A 41 21.70 1.92 -8.68
N ILE A 42 21.10 1.41 -9.77
CA ILE A 42 21.79 1.20 -11.05
C ILE A 42 22.28 2.53 -11.62
N TYR A 43 21.42 3.55 -11.65
CA TYR A 43 21.78 4.87 -12.16
C TYR A 43 22.95 5.47 -11.38
N SER A 44 22.88 5.45 -10.05
CA SER A 44 23.93 5.96 -9.14
C SER A 44 25.27 5.26 -9.36
N TYR A 45 25.23 3.94 -9.60
CA TYR A 45 26.42 3.15 -9.93
C TYR A 45 27.03 3.59 -11.26
N VAL A 46 26.21 3.78 -12.30
CA VAL A 46 26.66 4.20 -13.63
C VAL A 46 27.29 5.60 -13.61
N ILE A 47 26.73 6.54 -12.84
CA ILE A 47 27.23 7.92 -12.77
C ILE A 47 28.31 8.13 -11.69
N GLY A 48 28.64 7.10 -10.91
CA GLY A 48 29.63 7.19 -9.83
C GLY A 48 29.27 8.14 -8.69
N SER A 49 27.98 8.44 -8.49
CA SER A 49 27.51 9.38 -7.47
C SER A 49 26.91 8.65 -6.28
N SER A 50 27.47 8.90 -5.09
CA SER A 50 26.96 8.32 -3.84
C SER A 50 25.66 8.97 -3.35
N GLN A 51 25.31 10.15 -3.87
CA GLN A 51 24.11 10.88 -3.45
C GLN A 51 22.83 10.11 -3.80
N GLY A 52 22.77 9.43 -4.94
CA GLY A 52 21.56 8.71 -5.34
C GLY A 52 21.22 7.54 -4.41
N TYR A 53 22.22 6.91 -3.76
CA TYR A 53 21.96 5.86 -2.77
C TYR A 53 21.24 6.38 -1.52
N THR A 54 21.38 7.67 -1.17
CA THR A 54 20.68 8.27 -0.02
C THR A 54 19.17 8.40 -0.24
N LEU A 55 18.71 8.43 -1.50
CA LEU A 55 17.29 8.49 -1.85
C LEU A 55 16.59 7.13 -1.68
N ILE A 56 17.31 6.03 -1.82
CA ILE A 56 16.76 4.66 -1.74
C ILE A 56 15.98 4.42 -0.44
N PRO A 57 16.55 4.64 0.77
CA PRO A 57 15.81 4.40 2.01
C PRO A 57 14.54 5.27 2.10
N ILE A 58 14.58 6.51 1.59
CA ILE A 58 13.42 7.41 1.59
C ILE A 58 12.31 6.84 0.68
N VAL A 59 12.66 6.44 -0.53
CA VAL A 59 11.72 5.83 -1.49
C VAL A 59 11.09 4.56 -0.92
N LEU A 60 11.88 3.72 -0.26
CA LEU A 60 11.36 2.50 0.38
C LEU A 60 10.44 2.81 1.56
N ILE A 61 10.82 3.73 2.45
CA ILE A 61 9.98 4.11 3.60
C ILE A 61 8.64 4.67 3.12
N VAL A 62 8.65 5.59 2.15
CA VAL A 62 7.41 6.19 1.63
C VAL A 62 6.59 5.15 0.86
N GLY A 63 7.26 4.39 -0.01
CA GLY A 63 6.64 3.39 -0.88
C GLY A 63 6.07 2.18 -0.15
N PHE A 64 6.51 1.90 1.08
CA PHE A 64 5.94 0.86 1.93
C PHE A 64 5.02 1.45 2.99
N GLY A 65 5.43 2.54 3.65
CA GLY A 65 4.71 3.17 4.75
C GLY A 65 3.33 3.65 4.34
N TYR A 66 3.22 4.39 3.23
CA TYR A 66 1.92 4.92 2.80
C TYR A 66 0.94 3.81 2.38
N PRO A 67 1.32 2.83 1.53
CA PRO A 67 0.40 1.75 1.16
C PRO A 67 -0.02 0.87 2.34
N LEU A 68 0.90 0.59 3.27
CA LEU A 68 0.58 -0.18 4.47
C LEU A 68 -0.40 0.57 5.37
N TRP A 69 -0.20 1.87 5.58
CA TRP A 69 -1.08 2.68 6.41
C TRP A 69 -2.46 2.87 5.77
N ALA A 70 -2.51 3.30 4.52
CA ALA A 70 -3.76 3.60 3.83
C ALA A 70 -4.58 2.33 3.56
N PHE A 71 -4.02 1.35 2.84
CA PHE A 71 -4.77 0.15 2.45
C PHE A 71 -4.87 -0.87 3.58
N GLY A 72 -3.92 -0.90 4.51
CA GLY A 72 -3.98 -1.78 5.68
C GLY A 72 -5.18 -1.45 6.58
N ASN A 73 -5.42 -0.16 6.86
CA ASN A 73 -6.58 0.26 7.64
C ASN A 73 -7.89 -0.04 6.92
N LEU A 74 -7.99 0.26 5.63
CA LEU A 74 -9.19 -0.05 4.83
C LEU A 74 -9.49 -1.55 4.79
N ARG A 75 -8.46 -2.40 4.63
CA ARG A 75 -8.62 -3.85 4.64
C ARG A 75 -9.06 -4.37 6.01
N ARG A 76 -8.53 -3.82 7.10
CA ARG A 76 -8.92 -4.20 8.48
C ARG A 76 -10.36 -3.80 8.77
N ASN A 77 -10.79 -2.61 8.35
CA ASN A 77 -12.16 -2.14 8.53
C ASN A 77 -13.16 -2.96 7.70
N ALA A 78 -12.83 -3.26 6.44
CA ALA A 78 -13.64 -4.15 5.61
C ALA A 78 -13.72 -5.56 6.19
N GLN A 79 -12.62 -6.11 6.71
CA GLN A 79 -12.64 -7.42 7.37
C GLN A 79 -13.51 -7.43 8.62
N ARG A 80 -13.42 -6.40 9.47
CA ARG A 80 -14.26 -6.27 10.67
C ARG A 80 -15.75 -6.23 10.35
N GLU A 81 -16.11 -5.54 9.26
CA GLU A 81 -17.51 -5.48 8.82
C GLU A 81 -17.99 -6.85 8.31
N ILE A 82 -17.16 -7.59 7.59
CA ILE A 82 -17.45 -8.98 7.18
C ILE A 82 -17.64 -9.86 8.43
N ASP A 83 -16.68 -9.82 9.37
CA ASP A 83 -16.69 -10.64 10.59
C ASP A 83 -17.89 -10.32 11.50
N SER A 84 -18.41 -9.09 11.48
CA SER A 84 -19.61 -8.71 12.24
C SER A 84 -20.93 -9.20 11.64
N ARG A 85 -20.93 -9.59 10.35
CA ARG A 85 -22.13 -10.00 9.59
C ARG A 85 -22.21 -11.50 9.34
N SER A 86 -21.11 -12.22 9.53
CA SER A 86 -21.00 -13.68 9.54
C SER A 86 -21.29 -14.26 10.91
#